data_AF-A0A6P1NBI3-F1
#
_entry.id   AF-A0A6P1NBI3-F1
#
_cell.length_a   1.000
_cell.length_b   1.000
_cell.length_c   1.000
_cell.angle_alpha   90.00
_cell.angle_beta   90.00
_cell.angle_gamma   90.00
#
_symmetry.space_group_name_H-M   'P 1'
#
loop_
_entity.id
_entity.type
_entity.pdbx_description
1 polymer ?
#
loop_
_entity_poly.entity_id
_entity_poly.type
_entity_poly.pdbx_seq_one_letter_code
_entity_poly.pdbx_strand_id
1 'polypeptide(L)'
;MSEHNGREQLLQLTAEIVIAKVSNSHLPVEDLPKIIKDVYSALAGQDHSNKKSEAALTQQPAVTIRKSVYPDYIICLEDGKKLKMLKRHLKSAYGMTPEQYREKWGLPPEYPLVAPNYAKRRSYLAREIGLGRNIGSAPDGVRGARKAD
;
A
#
# COMPACT_ATOMS: atom_id res chain seq x y z
N MET A 1 39.46 22.74 -16.70
CA MET A 1 39.05 23.00 -18.10
C MET A 1 38.05 21.98 -18.65
N SER A 2 37.90 20.78 -18.07
CA SER A 2 37.02 19.74 -18.63
C SER A 2 35.51 19.90 -18.36
N GLU A 3 35.12 20.70 -17.35
CA GLU A 3 33.70 20.90 -17.02
C GLU A 3 32.98 21.87 -17.98
N HIS A 4 33.71 22.80 -18.62
CA HIS A 4 33.12 23.76 -19.55
C HIS A 4 32.65 23.07 -20.83
N ASN A 5 33.46 22.14 -21.34
CA ASN A 5 33.16 21.34 -22.52
C ASN A 5 31.89 20.49 -22.36
N GLY A 6 31.64 19.94 -21.17
CA GLY A 6 30.42 19.18 -20.91
C GLY A 6 29.15 20.02 -20.96
N ARG A 7 29.21 21.27 -20.47
CA ARG A 7 28.09 22.22 -20.53
C ARG A 7 27.82 22.70 -21.95
N GLU A 8 28.87 22.98 -22.71
CA GLU A 8 28.76 23.37 -24.12
C GLU A 8 28.17 22.25 -24.98
N GLN A 9 28.62 21.01 -24.79
CA GLN A 9 28.06 19.83 -25.47
C GLN A 9 26.57 19.61 -25.11
N LEU A 10 26.20 19.83 -23.85
CA LEU A 10 24.82 19.68 -23.40
C LEU A 10 23.90 20.74 -24.02
N LEU A 11 24.37 21.99 -24.11
CA LEU A 11 23.66 23.06 -24.81
C LEU A 11 23.50 22.75 -26.30
N GLN A 12 24.54 22.22 -26.93
CA GLN A 12 24.51 21.83 -28.34
C GLN A 12 23.49 20.70 -28.59
N LEU A 13 23.53 19.63 -27.80
CA LEU A 13 22.57 18.52 -27.86
C LEU A 13 21.12 18.99 -27.63
N THR A 14 20.93 19.88 -26.64
CA THR A 14 19.61 20.47 -26.36
C THR A 14 19.09 21.24 -27.57
N ALA A 15 19.93 22.09 -28.19
CA ALA A 15 19.54 22.89 -29.34
C ALA A 15 19.15 22.01 -30.54
N GLU A 16 19.93 20.97 -30.85
CA GLU A 16 19.63 20.04 -31.94
C GLU A 16 18.28 19.33 -31.74
N ILE A 17 17.99 18.88 -30.53
CA ILE A 17 16.72 18.19 -30.22
C ILE A 17 15.53 19.16 -30.31
N VAL A 18 15.67 20.39 -29.82
CA VAL A 18 14.61 21.40 -29.90
C VAL A 18 14.33 21.78 -31.35
N ILE A 19 15.37 21.97 -32.17
CA ILE A 19 15.23 22.26 -33.61
C ILE A 19 14.48 21.13 -34.32
N ALA A 20 14.87 19.87 -34.08
CA ALA A 20 14.18 18.71 -34.65
C ALA A 20 12.71 18.64 -34.22
N LYS A 21 12.42 18.94 -32.95
CA LYS A 21 11.07 18.90 -32.39
C LYS A 21 10.16 19.97 -32.97
N VAL A 22 10.66 21.20 -33.11
CA VAL A 22 9.91 22.34 -33.68
C VAL A 22 9.77 22.19 -35.20
N SER A 23 10.77 21.65 -35.90
CA SER A 23 10.69 21.42 -37.35
C SER A 23 9.66 20.35 -37.72
N ASN A 24 9.44 19.36 -36.84
CA ASN A 24 8.49 18.27 -37.08
C ASN A 24 7.10 18.50 -36.45
N SER A 25 6.89 19.58 -35.69
CA SER A 25 5.64 19.81 -34.96
C SER A 25 5.30 21.28 -34.90
N HIS A 26 4.11 21.63 -35.37
CA HIS A 26 3.60 22.99 -35.30
C HIS A 26 3.17 23.30 -33.85
N LEU A 27 4.00 24.06 -33.14
CA LEU A 27 3.80 24.39 -31.72
C LEU A 27 3.61 25.90 -31.55
N PRO A 28 2.78 26.35 -30.61
CA PRO A 28 2.62 27.76 -30.33
C PRO A 28 3.90 28.32 -29.65
N VAL A 29 4.22 29.58 -29.94
CA VAL A 29 5.47 30.25 -29.49
C VAL A 29 5.59 30.29 -27.96
N GLU A 30 4.45 30.27 -27.26
CA GLU A 30 4.34 30.22 -25.80
C GLU A 30 4.88 28.92 -25.16
N ASP A 31 4.87 27.79 -25.87
CA ASP A 31 5.39 26.50 -25.37
C ASP A 31 6.90 26.33 -25.59
N LEU A 32 7.51 27.15 -26.45
CA LEU A 32 8.92 27.10 -26.80
C LEU A 32 9.87 27.20 -25.58
N PRO A 33 9.70 28.17 -24.65
CA PRO A 33 10.55 28.23 -23.44
C PRO A 33 10.37 27.02 -22.52
N LYS A 34 9.18 26.41 -22.50
CA LYS A 34 8.89 25.24 -21.67
C LYS A 34 9.62 24.01 -22.19
N ILE A 35 9.62 23.81 -23.51
CA ILE A 35 10.29 22.66 -24.16
C ILE A 35 11.81 22.76 -24.04
N ILE A 36 12.38 23.95 -24.24
CA ILE A 36 13.83 24.17 -24.04
C ILE A 36 14.23 23.78 -22.62
N LYS A 37 13.45 24.20 -21.62
CA LYS A 37 13.70 23.87 -20.21
C LYS A 37 13.57 22.38 -19.93
N ASP A 38 12.56 21.70 -20.51
CA ASP A 38 12.32 20.27 -20.32
C ASP A 38 13.45 19.41 -20.90
N VAL A 39 13.84 19.67 -22.16
CA VAL A 39 14.92 18.95 -22.84
C VAL A 39 16.26 19.19 -22.15
N TYR A 40 16.58 20.44 -21.80
CA TYR A 40 17.80 20.77 -21.06
C TYR A 40 17.84 20.06 -19.71
N SER A 41 16.72 20.03 -18.98
CA SER A 41 16.63 19.36 -17.68
C SER A 41 16.72 17.84 -17.80
N ALA A 42 16.16 17.25 -18.86
CA ALA A 42 16.25 15.81 -19.13
C ALA A 42 17.70 15.38 -19.41
N LEU A 43 18.45 16.19 -20.17
CA LEU A 43 19.85 15.93 -20.49
C LEU A 43 20.78 16.25 -19.30
N ALA A 44 20.54 17.34 -18.57
CA ALA A 44 21.33 17.74 -17.41
C ALA A 44 21.07 16.87 -16.18
N GLY A 45 19.87 16.30 -16.07
CA GLY A 45 19.46 15.42 -14.97
C GLY A 45 19.98 13.98 -15.08
N GLN A 46 20.69 13.62 -16.16
CA GLN A 46 21.16 12.26 -16.37
C GLN A 46 22.41 11.90 -15.55
N ASP A 47 23.10 12.88 -14.96
CA ASP A 47 24.32 12.62 -14.17
C ASP A 47 24.10 12.57 -12.66
N HIS A 48 23.15 13.32 -12.08
CA HIS A 48 22.89 13.26 -10.64
C HIS A 48 21.39 13.36 -10.35
N SER A 49 20.89 12.27 -9.78
CA SER A 49 19.63 12.23 -9.07
C SER A 49 18.40 12.34 -9.96
N ASN A 50 17.78 11.18 -10.16
CA ASN A 50 16.35 11.02 -9.90
C ASN A 50 16.02 11.49 -8.46
N LYS A 51 16.25 12.77 -8.15
CA LYS A 51 15.70 13.51 -7.02
C LYS A 51 14.34 14.00 -7.47
N LYS A 52 13.47 13.02 -7.71
CA LYS A 52 12.08 13.11 -7.28
C LYS A 52 12.04 12.69 -5.80
N SER A 53 12.71 13.47 -4.94
CA SER A 53 12.37 13.59 -3.52
C SER A 53 11.58 14.90 -3.47
N GLU A 54 10.32 14.99 -3.11
CA GLU A 54 9.77 14.55 -1.84
C GLU A 54 8.23 14.59 -1.98
N ALA A 55 7.64 13.47 -2.35
CA ALA A 55 6.37 13.11 -1.76
C ALA A 55 6.56 11.64 -1.50
N ALA A 56 6.80 11.31 -0.22
CA ALA A 56 6.76 9.96 0.27
C ALA A 56 5.73 9.20 -0.56
N LEU A 57 6.20 8.23 -1.34
CA LEU A 57 5.37 7.15 -1.86
C LEU A 57 4.93 6.33 -0.64
N THR A 58 4.23 6.96 0.30
CA THR A 58 3.08 6.36 0.94
C THR A 58 2.33 5.76 -0.23
N GLN A 59 2.43 4.44 -0.35
CA GLN A 59 1.64 3.68 -1.27
C GLN A 59 0.23 4.22 -1.10
N GLN A 60 -0.26 5.02 -2.05
CA GLN A 60 -1.57 5.64 -1.90
C GLN A 60 -2.49 4.44 -1.78
N PRO A 61 -3.17 4.27 -0.62
CA PRO A 61 -3.93 3.07 -0.38
C PRO A 61 -4.93 2.99 -1.53
N ALA A 62 -4.95 1.87 -2.25
CA ALA A 62 -5.74 1.68 -3.47
C ALA A 62 -7.22 2.07 -3.28
N VAL A 63 -7.67 2.07 -2.03
CA VAL A 63 -8.89 2.68 -1.52
C VAL A 63 -8.62 3.28 -0.15
N THR A 64 -9.31 4.37 0.20
CA THR A 64 -9.33 4.90 1.58
C THR A 64 -9.64 3.75 2.56
N ILE A 65 -8.97 3.69 3.71
CA ILE A 65 -9.15 2.65 4.75
C ILE A 65 -10.64 2.45 5.16
N ARG A 66 -11.46 3.51 5.01
CA ARG A 66 -12.91 3.45 5.24
C ARG A 66 -13.72 2.73 4.14
N LYS A 67 -13.17 2.65 2.93
CA LYS A 67 -13.74 2.03 1.72
C LYS A 67 -13.10 0.69 1.36
N SER A 68 -12.25 0.12 2.21
CA SER A 68 -11.65 -1.20 1.97
C SER A 68 -12.50 -2.35 2.52
N VAL A 69 -13.43 -2.09 3.43
CA VAL A 69 -14.32 -3.11 4.01
C VAL A 69 -15.74 -2.96 3.45
N TYR A 70 -16.20 -3.95 2.70
CA TYR A 70 -17.59 -4.07 2.27
C TYR A 70 -18.25 -5.28 2.94
N PRO A 71 -19.60 -5.32 3.03
CA PRO A 71 -20.32 -6.43 3.65
C PRO A 71 -19.98 -7.79 3.02
N ASP A 72 -19.82 -7.85 1.70
CA ASP A 72 -19.59 -9.09 0.93
C ASP A 72 -18.13 -9.34 0.54
N TYR A 73 -17.28 -8.32 0.55
CA TYR A 73 -15.87 -8.42 0.15
C TYR A 73 -14.99 -7.39 0.87
N ILE A 74 -13.71 -7.70 0.99
CA ILE A 74 -12.67 -6.82 1.50
C ILE A 74 -11.65 -6.56 0.39
N ILE A 75 -11.20 -5.33 0.26
CA ILE A 75 -10.20 -4.92 -0.73
C ILE A 75 -8.82 -4.96 -0.07
N CYS A 76 -7.86 -5.60 -0.74
CA CYS A 76 -6.46 -5.55 -0.34
C CYS A 76 -5.88 -4.15 -0.60
N LEU A 77 -5.31 -3.50 0.41
CA LEU A 77 -4.63 -2.21 0.23
C LEU A 77 -3.31 -2.33 -0.54
N GLU A 78 -2.72 -3.53 -0.63
CA GLU A 78 -1.49 -3.78 -1.42
C GLU A 78 -1.81 -3.93 -2.92
N ASP A 79 -2.81 -4.74 -3.30
CA ASP A 79 -3.12 -5.03 -4.71
C ASP A 79 -4.34 -4.30 -5.27
N GLY A 80 -5.22 -3.77 -4.42
CA GLY A 80 -6.56 -3.30 -4.84
C GLY A 80 -7.55 -4.42 -5.21
N LYS A 81 -7.21 -5.70 -5.02
CA LYS A 81 -8.07 -6.84 -5.35
C LYS A 81 -9.21 -7.04 -4.35
N LYS A 82 -10.41 -7.31 -4.86
CA LYS A 82 -11.61 -7.68 -4.06
C LYS A 82 -11.54 -9.15 -3.68
N LEU A 83 -11.53 -9.42 -2.38
CA LEU A 83 -11.35 -10.76 -1.81
C LEU A 83 -12.39 -10.99 -0.73
N LYS A 84 -12.82 -12.24 -0.52
CA LYS A 84 -13.68 -12.57 0.64
C LYS A 84 -12.88 -12.71 1.94
N MET A 85 -11.62 -13.09 1.82
CA MET A 85 -10.69 -13.32 2.93
C MET A 85 -9.32 -12.69 2.64
N LEU A 86 -9.00 -11.60 3.34
CA LEU A 86 -7.69 -10.95 3.19
C LEU A 86 -6.58 -11.76 3.88
N LYS A 87 -6.86 -12.41 5.02
CA LYS A 87 -5.88 -13.25 5.76
C LYS A 87 -5.21 -14.32 4.88
N ARG A 88 -5.99 -15.00 4.03
CA ARG A 88 -5.44 -16.05 3.14
C ARG A 88 -4.53 -15.45 2.07
N HIS A 89 -4.97 -14.34 1.48
CA HIS A 89 -4.22 -13.67 0.43
C HIS A 89 -2.90 -13.10 0.96
N LEU A 90 -2.90 -12.49 2.15
CA LEU A 90 -1.69 -12.01 2.82
C LEU A 90 -0.65 -13.11 2.99
N LYS A 91 -1.06 -14.29 3.47
CA LYS A 91 -0.14 -15.42 3.65
C LYS A 91 0.37 -15.97 2.32
N SER A 92 -0.49 -16.14 1.32
CA SER A 92 -0.13 -16.77 0.05
C SER A 92 0.62 -15.86 -0.92
N ALA A 93 0.27 -14.57 -0.99
CA ALA A 93 0.87 -13.62 -1.92
C ALA A 93 2.08 -12.89 -1.32
N TYR A 94 2.04 -12.61 -0.02
CA TYR A 94 3.05 -11.77 0.64
C TYR A 94 3.81 -12.47 1.76
N GLY A 95 3.39 -13.66 2.20
CA GLY A 95 3.97 -14.33 3.35
C GLY A 95 3.82 -13.57 4.68
N MET A 96 2.98 -12.52 4.72
CA MET A 96 2.87 -11.62 5.86
C MET A 96 1.78 -12.06 6.84
N THR A 97 2.00 -11.77 8.12
CA THR A 97 0.99 -11.93 9.16
C THR A 97 -0.03 -10.78 9.12
N PRO A 98 -1.26 -11.01 9.58
CA PRO A 98 -2.26 -9.96 9.66
C PRO A 98 -1.86 -8.77 10.54
N GLU A 99 -1.01 -8.99 11.55
CA GLU A 99 -0.47 -7.93 12.41
C GLU A 99 0.54 -7.05 11.66
N GLN A 100 1.51 -7.65 10.99
CA GLN A 100 2.47 -6.90 10.15
C GLN A 100 1.76 -6.06 9.10
N TYR A 101 0.68 -6.60 8.51
CA TYR A 101 -0.15 -5.83 7.57
C TYR A 101 -0.82 -4.62 8.23
N ARG A 102 -1.29 -4.76 9.47
CA ARG A 102 -1.89 -3.65 10.21
C ARG A 102 -0.88 -2.59 10.56
N GLU A 103 0.31 -3.00 11.01
CA GLU A 103 1.42 -2.08 11.31
C GLU A 103 1.88 -1.34 10.06
N LYS A 104 2.06 -2.06 8.95
CA LYS A 104 2.47 -1.49 7.65
C LYS A 104 1.52 -0.39 7.16
N TRP A 105 0.21 -0.57 7.37
CA TRP A 105 -0.83 0.34 6.88
C TRP A 105 -1.43 1.24 7.98
N GLY A 106 -0.92 1.20 9.21
CA GLY A 106 -1.46 1.97 10.34
C GLY A 106 -2.94 1.65 10.65
N LEU A 107 -3.38 0.41 10.45
CA LEU A 107 -4.76 -0.02 10.63
C LEU A 107 -5.08 -0.25 12.12
N PRO A 108 -6.29 0.11 12.59
CA PRO A 108 -6.71 -0.17 13.95
C PRO A 108 -6.80 -1.69 14.23
N PRO A 109 -6.60 -2.13 15.48
CA PRO A 109 -6.64 -3.55 15.85
C PRO A 109 -8.01 -4.20 15.61
N GLU A 110 -9.09 -3.42 15.64
CA GLU A 110 -10.46 -3.83 15.33
C GLU A 110 -10.74 -4.00 13.82
N TYR A 111 -9.77 -3.71 12.95
CA TYR A 111 -9.98 -3.77 11.51
C TYR A 111 -10.29 -5.21 11.04
N PRO A 112 -11.47 -5.46 10.43
CA PRO A 112 -11.84 -6.79 9.97
C PRO A 112 -11.01 -7.17 8.74
N LEU A 113 -10.35 -8.32 8.80
CA LEU A 113 -9.50 -8.87 7.71
C LEU A 113 -10.27 -9.86 6.82
N VAL A 114 -11.57 -9.96 7.01
CA VAL A 114 -12.49 -10.86 6.32
C VAL A 114 -13.81 -10.12 6.16
N ALA A 115 -14.54 -10.39 5.08
CA ALA A 115 -15.85 -9.78 4.87
C ALA A 115 -16.78 -10.01 6.08
N PRO A 116 -17.44 -8.98 6.63
CA PRO A 116 -18.26 -9.10 7.84
C PRO A 116 -19.39 -10.13 7.72
N ASN A 117 -20.03 -10.24 6.55
CA ASN A 117 -21.11 -11.21 6.32
C ASN A 117 -20.57 -12.66 6.36
N TYR A 118 -19.36 -12.87 5.81
CA TYR A 118 -18.69 -14.17 5.89
C TYR A 118 -18.29 -14.52 7.34
N ALA A 119 -17.77 -13.55 8.09
CA ALA A 119 -17.44 -13.74 9.51
C ALA A 119 -18.68 -14.06 10.35
N LYS A 120 -19.81 -13.38 10.12
CA LYS A 120 -21.09 -13.65 10.79
C LYS A 120 -21.61 -15.06 10.52
N ARG A 121 -21.61 -15.50 9.25
CA ARG A 121 -22.03 -16.87 8.89
C ARG A 121 -21.16 -17.95 9.53
N ARG A 122 -19.83 -17.75 9.56
CA ARG A 122 -18.92 -18.71 10.19
C ARG A 122 -19.05 -18.73 11.72
N SER A 123 -19.27 -17.58 12.35
CA SER A 123 -19.50 -17.49 13.80
C SER A 123 -20.83 -18.15 14.20
N TYR A 124 -21.88 -17.98 13.40
CA TYR A 124 -23.16 -18.67 13.59
C TYR A 124 -22.99 -20.20 13.50
N LEU A 125 -22.34 -20.70 12.45
CA LEU A 125 -22.00 -22.12 12.30
C LEU A 125 -21.14 -22.64 13.47
N ALA A 126 -20.16 -21.89 13.96
CA ALA A 126 -19.33 -22.33 15.08
C ALA A 126 -20.12 -22.43 16.40
N ARG A 127 -21.09 -21.53 16.62
CA ARG A 127 -22.04 -21.61 17.75
C ARG A 127 -23.01 -22.78 17.61
N GLU A 128 -23.48 -23.04 16.40
CA GLU A 128 -24.38 -24.16 16.10
C GLU A 128 -23.68 -25.53 16.24
N ILE A 129 -22.39 -25.60 15.86
CA ILE A 129 -21.55 -26.80 15.94
C ILE A 129 -20.97 -27.02 17.37
N GLY A 130 -21.14 -26.09 18.30
CA GLY A 130 -20.88 -26.34 19.73
C GLY A 130 -19.42 -26.28 20.18
N LEU A 131 -18.58 -25.47 19.54
CA LEU A 131 -17.16 -25.25 19.92
C LEU A 131 -17.00 -24.25 21.11
N GLY A 132 -17.88 -24.34 22.12
CA GLY A 132 -17.96 -23.36 23.21
C GLY A 132 -18.63 -23.85 24.49
N ARG A 133 -18.73 -25.17 24.71
CA ARG A 133 -19.01 -25.71 26.05
C ARG A 133 -17.67 -25.91 26.76
N ASN A 134 -17.38 -25.00 27.68
CA ASN A 134 -16.23 -25.01 28.56
C ASN A 134 -16.20 -26.32 29.36
N ILE A 135 -15.38 -27.29 28.96
CA ILE A 135 -14.90 -28.33 29.88
C ILE A 135 -13.63 -27.74 30.50
N GLY A 136 -13.80 -26.91 31.53
CA GLY A 136 -12.69 -26.17 32.14
C GLY A 136 -13.07 -25.18 33.24
N SER A 137 -14.35 -24.97 33.52
CA SER A 137 -14.78 -24.35 34.78
C SER A 137 -14.97 -25.47 35.80
N ALA A 138 -13.88 -25.85 36.46
CA ALA A 138 -13.94 -26.63 37.69
C ALA A 138 -14.81 -25.89 38.72
N PRO A 139 -15.73 -26.55 39.42
CA PRO A 139 -16.45 -25.93 40.52
C PRO A 139 -15.48 -25.69 41.69
N ASP A 140 -15.23 -24.43 41.99
CA ASP A 140 -14.65 -23.95 43.23
C ASP A 140 -15.60 -24.29 44.39
N GLY A 141 -15.07 -24.90 45.47
CA GLY A 141 -15.67 -24.81 46.79
C GLY A 141 -16.12 -26.10 47.48
N VAL A 142 -15.20 -26.97 47.89
CA VAL A 142 -15.34 -27.70 49.17
C VAL A 142 -14.03 -27.59 49.96
N ARG A 143 -13.88 -26.46 50.66
CA ARG A 143 -12.91 -26.30 51.75
C ARG A 143 -13.51 -26.93 53.01
N GLY A 144 -12.69 -27.69 53.72
CA GLY A 144 -13.12 -28.69 54.69
C GLY A 144 -13.77 -28.20 55.98
N ALA A 145 -14.47 -29.13 56.62
CA ALA A 145 -14.75 -29.14 58.05
C ALA A 145 -14.84 -30.60 58.51
N ARG A 146 -13.74 -31.13 59.06
CA ARG A 146 -13.79 -32.18 60.08
C ARG A 146 -12.76 -31.85 61.16
N LYS A 147 -13.30 -31.39 62.28
CA LYS A 147 -12.68 -31.30 63.62
C LYS A 147 -13.46 -32.27 64.52
N ALA A 148 -12.79 -32.75 65.57
CA ALA A 148 -13.25 -33.64 66.66
C ALA A 148 -13.33 -35.13 66.26
N ASP A 149 -12.85 -36.09 67.04
CA ASP A 149 -12.48 -36.18 68.46
C ASP A 149 -11.34 -37.21 68.61
#